data_AF-A0A959TH94-F1
#
_entry.id   AF-A0A959TH94-F1
#
_cell.length_a   1.000
_cell.length_b   1.000
_cell.length_c   1.000
_cell.angle_alpha   90.00
_cell.angle_beta   90.00
_cell.angle_gamma   90.00
#
_symmetry.space_group_name_H-M   'P 1'
#
loop_
_entity.id
_entity.type
_entity.pdbx_description
1 polymer ?
#
loop_
_entity_poly.entity_id
_entity_poly.type
_entity_poly.pdbx_seq_one_letter_code
_entity_poly.pdbx_strand_id
1 'polypeptide(L)' 'LAGKIARNSPTALAAAIRAVNAGYEPGADGMEREIEEFGKCFGTADFKEGTSAFMEKRKASFTGA' A
#
# COMPACT_ATOMS: atom_id res chain seq x y z
N LEU A 1 12.83 8.54 -11.22
CA LEU A 1 11.59 7.76 -11.03
C LEU A 1 11.65 6.88 -9.78
N ALA A 2 12.63 5.97 -9.67
CA ALA A 2 12.80 5.07 -8.51
C ALA A 2 12.80 5.78 -7.14
N GLY A 3 13.49 6.92 -7.00
CA GLY A 3 13.52 7.68 -5.75
C GLY A 3 12.16 8.27 -5.32
N LYS A 4 11.18 8.40 -6.23
CA LYS A 4 9.80 8.77 -5.84
C LYS A 4 9.02 7.57 -5.30
N ILE A 5 9.26 6.39 -5.87
CA ILE A 5 8.62 5.13 -5.49
C ILE A 5 9.15 4.66 -4.12
N ALA A 6 10.47 4.74 -3.92
CA ALA A 6 11.13 4.35 -2.66
C ALA A 6 10.77 5.23 -1.46
N ARG A 7 10.02 6.33 -1.66
CA ARG A 7 9.49 7.18 -0.59
C ARG A 7 8.14 6.70 -0.03
N ASN A 8 7.52 5.71 -0.66
CA ASN A 8 6.25 5.14 -0.22
C ASN A 8 6.51 3.86 0.59
N SER A 9 5.50 3.41 1.33
CA SER A 9 5.57 2.15 2.08
C SER A 9 5.88 0.97 1.15
N PRO A 10 6.91 0.16 1.46
CA PRO A 10 7.19 -1.09 0.75
C PRO A 10 6.00 -2.05 0.78
N THR A 11 5.32 -2.13 1.93
CA THR A 11 4.16 -2.99 2.16
C THR A 11 2.96 -2.55 1.31
N ALA A 12 2.67 -1.24 1.29
CA ALA A 12 1.60 -0.69 0.46
C ALA A 12 1.89 -0.83 -1.04
N LEU A 13 3.15 -0.64 -1.46
CA LEU A 13 3.55 -0.82 -2.85
C LEU A 13 3.41 -2.28 -3.29
N ALA A 14 3.80 -3.23 -2.45
CA ALA A 14 3.64 -4.65 -2.73
C ALA A 14 2.16 -5.06 -2.82
N ALA A 15 1.31 -4.54 -1.93
CA ALA A 15 -0.14 -4.75 -1.96
C ALA A 15 -0.75 -4.19 -3.25
N ALA A 16 -0.39 -2.97 -3.64
CA ALA A 16 -0.86 -2.36 -4.89
C ALA A 16 -0.46 -3.16 -6.12
N ILE A 17 0.78 -3.66 -6.20
CA ILE A 17 1.23 -4.51 -7.32
C ILE A 17 0.43 -5.82 -7.36
N ARG A 18 0.15 -6.44 -6.21
CA ARG A 18 -0.65 -7.67 -6.14
C ARG A 18 -2.09 -7.43 -6.59
N ALA A 19 -2.73 -6.35 -6.14
CA ALA A 19 -4.09 -6.00 -6.54
C ALA A 19 -4.19 -5.75 -8.04
N VAL A 20 -3.26 -4.96 -8.60
CA VAL A 20 -3.21 -4.67 -10.05
C VAL A 20 -3.00 -5.96 -10.85
N ASN A 21 -2.04 -6.80 -10.47
CA ASN A 21 -1.78 -8.06 -11.17
C ASN A 21 -2.97 -9.02 -11.11
N ALA A 22 -3.69 -9.08 -9.99
CA ALA A 22 -4.89 -9.90 -9.87
C ALA A 22 -6.01 -9.44 -10.81
N GLY A 23 -6.12 -8.14 -11.09
CA GLY A 23 -7.08 -7.62 -12.07
C GLY A 23 -6.77 -8.03 -13.53
N TYR A 24 -5.54 -8.46 -13.82
CA TYR A 24 -5.16 -9.02 -15.13
C TYR A 24 -5.29 -10.54 -15.19
N GLU A 25 -5.63 -11.20 -14.09
CA GLU A 25 -5.75 -12.65 -14.02
C GLU A 25 -7.14 -13.10 -14.54
N PRO A 26 -7.21 -13.92 -15.61
CA PRO A 26 -8.49 -14.31 -16.21
C PRO A 26 -9.36 -15.09 -15.23
N GLY A 27 -10.57 -14.57 -14.95
CA GLY A 27 -11.53 -15.22 -14.04
C GLY A 27 -11.34 -14.89 -12.56
N ALA A 28 -10.37 -14.04 -12.21
CA ALA A 28 -10.25 -13.49 -10.85
C ALA A 28 -11.15 -12.27 -10.66
N ASP A 29 -11.74 -12.15 -9.47
CA ASP A 29 -12.38 -10.90 -9.03
C ASP A 29 -11.29 -9.94 -8.53
N GLY A 30 -10.82 -9.07 -9.43
CA GLY A 30 -9.80 -8.07 -9.11
C GLY A 30 -10.23 -7.08 -8.03
N MET A 31 -11.54 -6.80 -7.91
CA MET A 31 -12.05 -5.89 -6.88
C MET A 31 -12.05 -6.55 -5.50
N GLU A 32 -12.45 -7.81 -5.40
CA GLU A 32 -12.38 -8.56 -4.15
C GLU A 32 -10.92 -8.64 -3.65
N ARG A 33 -9.98 -8.92 -4.55
CA ARG A 33 -8.56 -8.95 -4.19
C ARG A 33 -8.02 -7.57 -3.79
N GLU A 34 -8.46 -6.51 -4.46
CA GLU A 34 -8.09 -5.13 -4.08
C GLU A 34 -8.60 -4.79 -2.67
N ILE A 35 -9.83 -5.16 -2.34
CA ILE A 35 -10.41 -4.95 -1.00
C ILE A 35 -9.59 -5.69 0.06
N GLU A 36 -9.21 -6.94 -0.17
CA GLU A 36 -8.36 -7.70 0.75
C GLU A 36 -6.98 -7.05 0.94
N GLU A 37 -6.29 -6.74 -0.15
CA GLU A 37 -4.94 -6.17 -0.09
C GLU A 37 -4.94 -4.75 0.51
N PHE A 38 -5.96 -3.95 0.22
CA PHE A 38 -6.17 -2.65 0.83
C PHE A 38 -6.46 -2.80 2.33
N GLY A 39 -7.33 -3.72 2.72
CA GLY A 39 -7.62 -4.03 4.12
C GLY A 39 -6.38 -4.47 4.92
N LYS A 40 -5.52 -5.31 4.32
CA LYS A 40 -4.23 -5.71 4.92
C LYS A 40 -3.34 -4.51 5.21
N CYS A 41 -3.38 -3.46 4.40
CA CYS A 41 -2.59 -2.25 4.62
C CYS A 41 -3.02 -1.51 5.90
N PHE A 42 -4.31 -1.47 6.25
CA PHE A 42 -4.80 -0.71 7.43
C PHE A 42 -4.19 -1.17 8.75
N GLY A 43 -3.82 -2.45 8.87
CA GLY A 43 -3.24 -3.00 10.09
C GLY A 43 -1.74 -2.73 10.26
N THR A 44 -1.06 -2.24 9.22
CA THR A 44 0.40 -2.11 9.21
C THR A 44 0.89 -0.89 10.00
N ALA A 45 2.12 -0.95 10.50
CA ALA A 45 2.72 0.20 11.17
C ALA A 45 2.89 1.38 10.19
N ASP A 46 3.19 1.07 8.94
CA ASP A 46 3.31 2.05 7.85
C ASP A 46 2.00 2.80 7.58
N PHE A 47 0.83 2.18 7.73
CA PHE A 47 -0.45 2.86 7.55
C PHE A 47 -0.72 3.86 8.69
N LYS A 48 -0.45 3.46 9.94
CA LYS A 48 -0.52 4.37 11.09
C LYS A 48 0.44 5.54 10.94
N GLU A 49 1.69 5.27 10.56
CA GLU A 49 2.69 6.31 10.32
C GLU A 49 2.29 7.24 9.16
N GLY A 50 1.77 6.70 8.05
CA GLY A 50 1.29 7.49 6.92
C GLY A 50 0.14 8.42 7.29
N THR A 51 -0.84 7.92 8.04
CA THR A 51 -1.99 8.71 8.51
C THR A 51 -1.59 9.75 9.55
N SER A 52 -0.75 9.39 10.52
CA SER A 52 -0.18 10.33 11.51
C SER A 52 0.64 11.42 10.82
N ALA A 53 1.55 11.06 9.92
CA ALA A 53 2.39 12.03 9.21
C ALA A 53 1.55 12.98 8.34
N PHE A 54 0.47 12.49 7.72
CA PHE A 54 -0.47 13.32 6.98
C PHE A 54 -1.19 14.33 7.89
N MET A 55 -1.70 13.88 9.03
CA MET A 55 -2.34 14.74 10.04
C MET A 55 -1.39 15.80 10.59
N GLU A 56 -0.13 15.41 10.84
CA GLU A 56 0.93 16.29 11.35
C GLU A 56 1.60 17.14 10.26
N LYS A 57 1.16 17.03 9.00
CA LYS A 57 1.73 17.72 7.82
C LYS A 57 3.25 17.54 7.69
N ARG A 58 3.76 16.40 8.13
CA ARG A 58 5.18 16.03 8.01
C ARG A 58 5.38 14.93 6.98
N LYS A 59 6.64 14.70 6.61
CA LYS A 59 6.98 13.58 5.74
C LYS A 59 6.89 12.28 6.53
N ALA A 60 6.16 11.30 5.99
CA ALA A 60 6.07 9.96 6.56
C ALA A 60 7.42 9.22 6.46
N SER A 61 7.73 8.43 7.49
CA SER A 61 8.90 7.57 7.55
C SER A 61 8.48 6.11 7.54
N PHE A 62 8.29 5.55 6.34
CA PHE A 62 7.92 4.14 6.21
C PHE A 62 9.12 3.23 6.50
N THR A 63 8.88 2.18 7.30
CA THR A 63 9.91 1.20 7.70
C THR A 63 9.65 -0.18 7.09
N GLY A 64 8.48 -0.39 6.47
CA GLY A 64 8.12 -1.66 5.84
C GLY A 64 7.66 -2.74 6.83
N ALA A 65 7.23 -2.34 8.04
CA ALA A 65 6.77 -3.22 9.11
C ALA A 65 5.24 -3.27 9.24
#